data_AF-A0A970T139-F1
#
_entry.id   AF-A0A970T139-F1
#
_cell.length_a   1.000
_cell.length_b   1.000
_cell.length_c   1.000
_cell.angle_alpha   90.00
_cell.angle_beta   90.00
_cell.angle_gamma   90.00
#
_symmetry.space_group_name_H-M   'P 1'
#
loop_
_entity.id
_entity.type
_entity.pdbx_description
1 polymer ?
#
loop_
_entity_poly.entity_id
_entity_poly.type
_entity_poly.pdbx_seq_one_letter_code
_entity_poly.pdbx_strand_id
1 'polypeptide(L)'
;MDFTPSQISKIIERIVCKEDGLNTILKLTLETLMKAKRTEYKHLTRDYSNGYRSRKAFGNKQMLELQAPHTRNGGLYPVILGLLKKPGTRSPELRLPFI
;
A
#
# COMPACT_ATOMS: atom_id res chain seq x y z
N MET A 1 10.54 13.92 14.13
CA MET A 1 10.82 15.19 13.44
C MET A 1 9.71 15.34 12.43
N ASP A 2 8.87 16.35 12.59
CA ASP A 2 7.66 16.49 11.79
C ASP A 2 7.93 17.47 10.65
N PHE A 3 7.80 16.99 9.41
CA PHE A 3 7.95 17.83 8.23
C PHE A 3 6.66 18.64 8.00
N THR A 4 6.81 19.90 7.58
CA THR A 4 5.65 20.68 7.13
C THR A 4 5.13 20.11 5.80
N PRO A 5 3.84 20.30 5.47
CA PRO A 5 3.30 19.86 4.18
C PRO A 5 4.10 20.38 2.98
N SER A 6 4.61 21.63 3.06
CA SER A 6 5.46 22.22 2.02
C SER A 6 6.79 21.49 1.87
N GLN A 7 7.43 21.10 2.98
CA GLN A 7 8.67 20.32 2.94
C GLN A 7 8.43 18.93 2.36
N ILE A 8 7.32 18.27 2.72
CA ILE A 8 6.94 16.97 2.18
C ILE A 8 6.77 17.06 0.65
N SER A 9 6.02 18.07 0.17
CA SER A 9 5.81 18.26 -1.27
C SER A 9 7.12 18.46 -2.03
N LYS A 10 8.04 19.29 -1.51
CA LYS A 10 9.37 19.48 -2.12
C LYS A 10 10.22 18.21 -2.15
N ILE A 11 10.13 17.38 -1.11
CA ILE A 11 10.83 16.09 -1.07
C ILE A 11 10.25 15.14 -2.13
N ILE A 12 8.91 15.05 -2.23
CA ILE A 12 8.24 14.22 -3.22
C ILE A 12 8.62 14.67 -4.64
N GLU A 13 8.54 15.96 -4.93
CA GLU A 13 8.93 16.52 -6.23
C GLU A 13 10.36 16.15 -6.62
N ARG A 14 11.31 16.32 -5.70
CA ARG A 14 12.72 15.92 -5.93
C ARG A 14 12.89 14.42 -6.19
N ILE A 15 12.07 13.57 -5.59
CA ILE A 15 12.13 12.12 -5.82
C ILE A 15 11.50 11.78 -7.17
N VAL A 16 10.36 12.36 -7.50
CA VAL A 16 9.64 12.11 -8.77
C VAL A 16 10.46 12.49 -9.98
N CYS A 17 11.27 13.57 -9.90
CA CYS A 17 12.14 14.00 -10.99
C CYS A 17 13.34 13.08 -11.25
N LYS A 18 13.60 12.07 -10.40
CA LYS A 18 14.64 11.06 -10.64
C LYS A 18 14.13 9.97 -11.59
N GLU A 19 15.06 9.21 -12.16
CA GLU A 19 14.73 8.00 -12.89
C GLU A 19 13.91 7.04 -12.01
N ASP A 20 12.81 6.53 -12.56
CA ASP A 20 11.81 5.69 -11.87
C ASP A 20 11.22 6.28 -10.57
N GLY A 21 11.35 7.62 -10.40
CA GLY A 21 10.93 8.33 -9.19
C GLY A 21 9.44 8.20 -8.88
N LEU A 22 8.60 8.27 -9.92
CA LEU A 22 7.15 8.12 -9.78
C LEU A 22 6.76 6.73 -9.24
N ASN A 23 7.36 5.68 -9.78
CA ASN A 23 7.12 4.30 -9.33
C ASN A 23 7.64 4.06 -7.92
N THR A 24 8.77 4.69 -7.57
CA THR A 24 9.32 4.67 -6.21
C THR A 24 8.35 5.29 -5.21
N ILE A 25 7.81 6.48 -5.51
CA ILE A 25 6.81 7.13 -4.64
C ILE A 25 5.55 6.30 -4.55
N LEU A 26 5.01 5.81 -5.68
CA LEU A 26 3.84 4.95 -5.68
C LEU A 26 4.06 3.74 -4.77
N LYS A 27 5.17 3.00 -4.94
CA LYS A 27 5.51 1.86 -4.08
C LYS A 27 5.54 2.24 -2.60
N LEU A 28 6.28 3.30 -2.25
CA LEU A 28 6.43 3.75 -0.87
C LEU A 28 5.08 4.12 -0.25
N THR A 29 4.26 4.87 -0.97
CA THR A 29 2.93 5.29 -0.49
C THR A 29 2.04 4.09 -0.23
N LEU A 30 1.98 3.13 -1.17
CA LEU A 30 1.14 1.94 -1.05
C LEU A 30 1.58 1.08 0.14
N GLU A 31 2.89 0.82 0.29
CA GLU A 31 3.44 0.05 1.40
C GLU A 31 3.22 0.74 2.75
N THR A 32 3.38 2.06 2.81
CA THR A 32 3.14 2.84 4.03
C THR A 32 1.68 2.79 4.46
N LEU A 33 0.76 2.97 3.51
CA LEU A 33 -0.67 2.88 3.78
C LEU A 33 -1.08 1.46 4.24
N MET A 34 -0.55 0.41 3.60
CA MET A 34 -0.78 -0.97 4.02
C MET A 34 -0.25 -1.23 5.44
N LYS A 35 0.92 -0.70 5.78
CA LYS A 35 1.51 -0.80 7.12
C LYS A 35 0.67 -0.07 8.17
N ALA A 36 0.19 1.13 7.87
CA ALA A 36 -0.68 1.89 8.76
C ALA A 36 -1.97 1.11 9.06
N LYS A 37 -2.63 0.57 8.01
CA LYS A 37 -3.83 -0.26 8.17
C LYS A 37 -3.53 -1.56 8.92
N ARG A 38 -2.35 -2.16 8.75
CA ARG A 38 -1.94 -3.34 9.52
C ARG A 38 -1.82 -3.05 11.02
N THR A 39 -1.28 -1.88 11.38
CA THR A 39 -1.16 -1.45 12.78
C THR A 39 -2.56 -1.31 13.39
N GLU A 40 -3.46 -0.60 12.71
CA GLU A 40 -4.86 -0.47 13.11
C GLU A 40 -5.54 -1.84 13.29
N TYR A 41 -5.39 -2.73 12.29
CA TYR A 41 -5.93 -4.09 12.33
C TYR A 41 -5.37 -4.92 13.50
N LYS A 42 -4.07 -4.76 13.84
CA LYS A 42 -3.44 -5.42 14.99
C LYS A 42 -4.15 -5.04 16.29
N HIS A 43 -4.44 -3.74 16.47
CA HIS A 43 -5.09 -3.24 17.67
C HIS A 43 -6.51 -3.79 17.80
N LEU A 44 -7.26 -3.85 16.70
CA LEU A 44 -8.64 -4.32 16.71
C LEU A 44 -8.78 -5.83 16.90
N THR A 45 -7.93 -6.62 16.25
CA THR A 45 -8.09 -8.08 16.18
C THR A 45 -7.13 -8.88 17.06
N ARG A 46 -6.14 -8.21 17.67
CA ARG A 46 -5.00 -8.86 18.34
C ARG A 46 -4.27 -9.86 17.44
N ASP A 47 -4.29 -9.64 16.12
CA ASP A 47 -3.49 -10.43 15.17
C ASP A 47 -2.00 -10.04 15.29
N TYR A 48 -1.19 -10.95 15.83
CA TYR A 48 0.28 -10.82 16.01
C TYR A 48 1.10 -11.43 14.85
N SER A 49 0.52 -11.63 13.67
CA SER A 49 1.25 -12.10 12.48
C SER A 49 2.32 -11.09 12.06
N ASN A 50 3.55 -11.56 11.86
CA ASN A 50 4.71 -10.70 11.57
C ASN A 50 5.29 -10.88 10.15
N GLY A 51 4.54 -11.51 9.25
CA GLY A 51 5.00 -11.77 7.88
C GLY A 51 4.66 -10.65 6.89
N TYR A 52 5.39 -10.61 5.78
CA TYR A 52 5.03 -9.87 4.57
C TYR A 52 4.92 -10.85 3.40
N ARG A 53 4.11 -10.50 2.40
CA ARG A 53 4.00 -11.24 1.15
C ARG A 53 4.23 -10.30 -0.03
N SER A 54 5.08 -10.73 -0.95
CA SER A 54 5.25 -10.06 -2.23
C SER A 54 3.92 -10.04 -3.00
N ARG A 55 3.58 -8.85 -3.50
CA ARG A 55 2.41 -8.58 -4.34
C ARG A 55 2.84 -7.78 -5.54
N LYS A 56 2.25 -8.08 -6.69
CA LYS A 56 2.48 -7.36 -7.94
C LYS A 56 1.31 -6.41 -8.18
N ALA A 57 1.62 -5.17 -8.52
CA ALA A 57 0.63 -4.16 -8.89
C ALA A 57 1.08 -3.40 -10.15
N PHE A 58 0.16 -2.79 -10.87
CA PHE A 58 0.51 -1.95 -12.01
C PHE A 58 0.93 -0.56 -11.52
N GLY A 59 2.16 -0.16 -11.81
CA GLY A 59 2.66 1.19 -11.63
C GLY A 59 2.57 1.98 -12.94
N ASN A 60 3.31 3.09 -13.02
CA ASN A 60 3.45 3.84 -14.25
C ASN A 60 4.30 3.04 -15.24
N LYS A 61 3.65 2.53 -16.30
CA LYS A 61 4.26 1.80 -17.44
C LYS A 61 4.99 0.49 -17.09
N GLN A 62 5.08 0.12 -15.81
CA GLN A 62 5.75 -1.11 -15.35
C GLN A 62 5.02 -1.75 -14.17
N MET A 63 5.43 -2.98 -13.84
CA MET A 63 4.90 -3.71 -12.69
C MET A 63 5.70 -3.36 -11.43
N LEU A 64 4.99 -3.04 -10.34
CA LEU A 64 5.56 -2.79 -9.02
C LEU A 64 5.55 -4.06 -8.19
N GLU A 65 6.66 -4.34 -7.53
CA GLU A 65 6.73 -5.36 -6.49
C GLU A 65 6.61 -4.71 -5.11
N LEU A 66 5.52 -5.03 -4.42
CA LEU A 66 5.09 -4.47 -3.15
C LEU A 66 5.19 -5.52 -2.04
N GLN A 67 5.54 -5.09 -0.83
CA GLN A 67 5.48 -5.93 0.37
C GLN A 67 4.19 -5.66 1.14
N ALA A 68 3.20 -6.57 0.98
CA ALA A 68 1.93 -6.47 1.69
C ALA A 68 2.01 -7.20 3.04
N PRO A 69 1.55 -6.60 4.16
CA PRO A 69 1.51 -7.26 5.45
C PRO A 69 0.64 -8.52 5.43
N HIS A 70 1.10 -9.57 6.12
CA HIS A 70 0.36 -10.81 6.29
C HIS A 70 -0.55 -10.74 7.52
N THR A 71 -1.73 -11.34 7.40
CA THR A 71 -2.67 -11.59 8.51
C THR A 71 -3.05 -13.07 8.52
N ARG A 72 -3.28 -13.62 9.71
CA ARG A 72 -3.56 -15.06 9.91
C ARG A 72 -4.83 -15.50 9.18
N ASN A 73 -5.85 -14.66 9.23
CA ASN A 73 -7.18 -14.99 8.71
C ASN A 73 -7.49 -14.29 7.38
N GLY A 74 -6.50 -13.64 6.75
CA GLY A 74 -6.70 -12.88 5.52
C GLY A 74 -7.62 -11.65 5.67
N GLY A 75 -7.94 -11.23 6.89
CA GLY A 75 -8.89 -10.14 7.16
C GLY A 75 -8.36 -8.74 6.85
N LEU A 76 -7.08 -8.62 6.49
CA LEU A 76 -6.52 -7.41 5.90
C LEU A 76 -6.31 -7.65 4.40
N TYR A 77 -7.36 -7.40 3.60
CA TYR A 77 -7.15 -7.18 2.18
C TYR A 77 -6.53 -5.79 2.00
N PRO A 78 -5.42 -5.64 1.27
CA PRO A 78 -4.94 -4.32 0.92
C PRO A 78 -5.96 -3.70 -0.04
N VAL A 79 -6.92 -2.94 0.50
CA VAL A 79 -7.96 -2.22 -0.26
C VAL A 79 -7.33 -1.41 -1.40
N ILE A 80 -6.12 -0.94 -1.14
CA ILE A 80 -5.24 -0.20 -2.04
C ILE A 80 -4.78 -1.02 -3.27
N LEU A 81 -4.61 -2.33 -3.17
CA LEU A 81 -4.37 -3.18 -4.35
C LEU A 81 -5.61 -3.30 -5.23
N GLY A 82 -6.81 -3.09 -4.67
CA GLY A 82 -8.04 -2.96 -5.45
C GLY A 82 -8.06 -1.72 -6.34
N LEU A 83 -7.43 -0.63 -5.90
CA LEU A 83 -7.35 0.65 -6.64
C LEU A 83 -6.40 0.59 -7.84
N LEU A 84 -5.41 -0.30 -7.81
CA LEU A 84 -4.41 -0.48 -8.89
C LEU A 84 -4.77 -1.59 -9.88
N LYS A 85 -5.94 -2.22 -9.73
CA LYS A 85 -6.44 -3.18 -10.71
C LYS A 85 -6.96 -2.44 -11.94
N LYS A 86 -6.61 -2.94 -13.13
CA LYS A 86 -7.18 -2.47 -14.39
C LYS A 86 -8.71 -2.46 -14.30
N PRO A 87 -9.40 -1.42 -14.82
CA PRO A 87 -10.85 -1.47 -14.95
C PRO A 87 -11.23 -2.69 -15.80
N GLY A 88 -12.03 -3.59 -15.21
CA GLY A 88 -12.48 -4.84 -15.85
C GLY A 88 -12.06 -6.13 -15.13
N THR A 89 -11.07 -6.10 -14.24
CA THR A 89 -10.66 -7.29 -13.48
C THR A 89 -11.56 -7.47 -12.25
N ARG A 90 -12.63 -8.26 -12.35
CA ARG A 90 -13.48 -8.63 -11.20
C ARG A 90 -12.62 -9.32 -10.14
N SER A 91 -12.58 -8.74 -8.96
CA SER A 91 -11.97 -9.36 -7.78
C SER A 91 -13.05 -10.17 -7.07
N PRO A 92 -12.82 -11.45 -6.72
CA PRO A 92 -13.74 -12.13 -5.83
C PRO A 92 -13.66 -11.43 -4.46
N GLU A 93 -14.78 -10.86 -4.07
CA GLU A 93 -15.10 -10.33 -2.74
C GLU A 93 -14.19 -9.21 -2.18
N LEU A 94 -14.52 -7.95 -2.52
CA LEU A 94 -14.39 -6.86 -1.55
C LEU A 94 -15.50 -7.02 -0.50
N ARG A 95 -15.30 -7.89 0.50
CA ARG A 95 -15.96 -7.70 1.80
C ARG A 95 -15.08 -6.73 2.56
N LEU A 96 -15.35 -5.43 2.41
CA LEU A 96 -14.89 -4.47 3.42
C LEU A 96 -15.63 -4.88 4.71
N PRO A 97 -14.95 -5.24 5.81
CA PRO A 97 -15.62 -5.25 7.09
C PRO A 97 -15.99 -3.79 7.36
N PHE A 98 -17.27 -3.48 7.19
CA PHE A 98 -17.87 -2.30 7.79
C PHE A 98 -17.72 -2.47 9.30
N ILE A 99 -16.75 -1.77 9.87
CA ILE A 99 -16.70 -1.40 11.28
C ILE A 99 -16.46 0.09 11.31
#